data_AF-A0A804P3P5-F1
#
_entry.id   AF-A0A804P3P5-F1
#
_cell.length_a   1.000
_cell.length_b   1.000
_cell.length_c   1.000
_cell.angle_alpha   90.00
_cell.angle_beta   90.00
_cell.angle_gamma   90.00
#
_symmetry.space_group_name_H-M   'P 1'
#
loop_
_entity.id
_entity.type
_entity.pdbx_description
1 polymer ?
#
loop_
_entity_poly.entity_id
_entity_poly.type
_entity_poly.pdbx_seq_one_letter_code
_entity_poly.pdbx_strand_id
1 'polypeptide(L)'
;MSNRSDLAQTLDQWKMNGLDFDYIEEDWLKVYMLLAGNVQAAFLDLLIDWKRYLGLIMWYQLSPDTPLDIQTMFSAFSSSFDPLDYHFIWHQRSILEAVEAFSSNDLHLLDLSFVYQLLCLGRCHWAIYVILHMLYLDDAPYIHEKLIREVLSQYCESWSRDDAQRQYIVELGIPEEWMHEALALYHEYYGDKQGALENLIQCDNGRKLILFS
;
A
#
# COMPACT_ATOMS: atom_id res chain seq x y z
N MET A 1 27.82 -22.14 -8.69
CA MET A 1 26.59 -22.03 -7.88
C MET A 1 26.47 -23.09 -6.77
N SER A 2 27.37 -24.08 -6.62
CA SER A 2 27.30 -25.11 -5.55
C SER A 2 27.26 -24.59 -4.11
N ASN A 3 27.88 -23.46 -3.79
CA ASN A 3 28.07 -23.07 -2.38
C ASN A 3 26.77 -22.71 -1.63
N ARG A 4 25.69 -22.29 -2.34
CA ARG A 4 24.44 -21.86 -1.69
C ARG A 4 23.57 -23.04 -1.25
N SER A 5 23.40 -24.03 -2.14
CA SER A 5 22.66 -25.26 -1.84
C SER A 5 23.29 -26.01 -0.69
N ASP A 6 24.63 -26.02 -0.63
CA ASP A 6 25.37 -26.71 0.42
C ASP A 6 25.14 -26.03 1.77
N LEU A 7 25.11 -24.69 1.81
CA LEU A 7 24.77 -23.93 3.02
C LEU A 7 23.31 -24.14 3.45
N ALA A 8 22.37 -24.15 2.51
CA ALA A 8 20.95 -24.40 2.82
C ALA A 8 20.76 -25.79 3.44
N GLN A 9 21.38 -26.83 2.86
CA GLN A 9 21.36 -28.18 3.44
C GLN A 9 22.01 -28.24 4.82
N THR A 10 23.11 -27.49 5.02
CA THR A 10 23.79 -27.42 6.32
C THR A 10 22.88 -26.80 7.39
N LEU A 11 22.17 -25.72 7.05
CA LEU A 11 21.20 -25.08 7.94
C LEU A 11 20.04 -26.01 8.30
N ASP A 12 19.51 -26.75 7.31
CA ASP A 12 18.45 -27.74 7.56
C ASP A 12 18.92 -28.85 8.50
N GLN A 13 20.15 -29.34 8.32
CA GLN A 13 20.75 -30.32 9.22
C GLN A 13 20.94 -29.79 10.64
N TRP A 14 21.39 -28.54 10.81
CA TRP A 14 21.56 -27.93 12.13
C TRP A 14 20.23 -27.81 12.85
N LYS A 15 19.20 -27.34 12.14
CA LYS A 15 17.84 -27.20 12.68
C LYS A 15 17.23 -28.55 13.08
N MET A 16 17.41 -29.59 12.25
CA MET A 16 16.94 -30.95 12.59
C MET A 16 17.66 -31.55 13.80
N ASN A 17 18.92 -31.20 14.01
CA ASN A 17 19.72 -31.67 15.13
C ASN A 17 19.64 -30.77 16.38
N GLY A 18 18.92 -29.64 16.32
CA GLY A 18 18.85 -28.66 17.41
C GLY A 18 20.17 -27.94 17.70
N LEU A 19 21.08 -27.87 16.72
CA LEU A 19 22.41 -27.26 16.89
C LEU A 19 22.40 -25.73 16.73
N ASP A 20 21.33 -25.18 16.18
CA ASP A 20 21.16 -23.77 15.85
C ASP A 20 20.91 -22.89 17.08
N PHE A 21 20.05 -23.31 18.01
CA PHE A 21 19.65 -22.48 19.16
C PHE A 21 20.67 -22.46 20.31
N ASP A 22 21.40 -23.56 20.52
CA ASP A 22 22.26 -23.72 21.70
C ASP A 22 23.72 -23.27 21.45
N TYR A 23 24.16 -23.21 20.19
CA TYR A 23 25.59 -23.05 19.87
C TYR A 23 25.92 -21.90 18.93
N ILE A 24 24.94 -21.33 18.23
CA ILE A 24 25.15 -20.28 17.25
C ILE A 24 24.39 -19.04 17.72
N GLU A 25 25.07 -17.89 17.77
CA GLU A 25 24.39 -16.63 18.08
C GLU A 25 23.37 -16.31 16.98
N GLU A 26 22.23 -15.75 17.37
CA GLU A 26 21.11 -15.48 16.47
C GLU A 26 21.50 -14.62 15.26
N ASP A 27 22.37 -13.64 15.45
CA ASP A 27 22.87 -12.76 14.38
C ASP A 27 23.71 -13.53 13.34
N TRP A 28 24.51 -14.50 13.79
CA TRP A 28 25.28 -15.36 12.87
C TRP A 28 24.36 -16.30 12.10
N LEU A 29 23.32 -16.83 12.74
CA LEU A 29 22.31 -17.62 12.05
C LEU A 29 21.66 -16.82 10.92
N LYS A 30 21.35 -15.54 11.14
CA LYS A 30 20.83 -14.61 10.11
C LYS A 30 21.81 -14.44 8.95
N VAL A 31 23.11 -14.30 9.23
CA VAL A 31 24.14 -14.22 8.18
C VAL A 31 24.20 -15.51 7.35
N TYR A 32 24.18 -16.68 7.98
CA TYR A 32 24.17 -17.95 7.24
C TYR A 32 22.91 -18.13 6.40
N MET A 33 21.74 -17.76 6.94
CA MET A 33 20.48 -17.74 6.18
C MET A 33 20.58 -16.84 4.95
N LEU A 34 21.18 -15.64 5.09
CA LEU A 34 21.41 -14.73 3.98
C LEU A 34 22.34 -15.35 2.91
N LEU A 35 23.46 -15.95 3.32
CA LEU A 35 24.40 -16.60 2.40
C LEU A 35 23.79 -17.81 1.67
N ALA A 36 22.86 -18.52 2.32
CA ALA A 36 22.08 -19.58 1.69
C ALA A 36 21.02 -19.06 0.69
N GLY A 37 20.82 -17.74 0.60
CA GLY A 37 19.84 -17.10 -0.27
C GLY A 37 18.46 -16.91 0.37
N ASN A 38 18.32 -17.17 1.68
CA ASN A 38 17.08 -16.97 2.43
C ASN A 38 17.05 -15.55 3.05
N VAL A 39 16.89 -14.54 2.19
CA VAL A 39 16.85 -13.13 2.61
C VAL A 39 15.68 -12.86 3.57
N GLN A 40 14.51 -13.46 3.31
CA GLN A 40 13.31 -13.22 4.11
C GLN A 40 13.48 -13.71 5.56
N ALA A 41 14.06 -14.90 5.78
CA ALA A 41 14.30 -15.38 7.14
C ALA A 41 15.43 -14.60 7.85
N ALA A 42 16.45 -14.15 7.10
CA ALA A 42 17.54 -13.35 7.66
C ALA A 42 17.09 -11.98 8.21
N PHE A 43 16.01 -11.41 7.66
CA PHE A 43 15.53 -10.07 7.98
C PHE A 43 14.08 -10.03 8.50
N LEU A 44 13.50 -11.15 8.93
CA LEU A 44 12.11 -11.22 9.40
C LEU A 44 11.79 -10.16 10.49
N ASP A 45 12.75 -9.90 11.38
CA ASP A 45 12.60 -8.97 12.51
C ASP A 45 13.29 -7.61 12.28
N LEU A 46 13.86 -7.36 11.09
CA LEU A 46 14.66 -6.17 10.80
C LEU A 46 13.96 -5.26 9.79
N LEU A 47 13.81 -3.98 10.14
CA LEU A 47 13.37 -2.93 9.22
C LEU A 47 14.49 -2.66 8.21
N ILE A 48 14.38 -3.24 7.02
CA ILE A 48 15.28 -2.96 5.90
C ILE A 48 14.55 -2.12 4.85
N ASP A 49 15.19 -1.07 4.34
CA ASP A 49 14.61 -0.30 3.24
C ASP A 49 14.62 -1.12 1.94
N TRP A 50 13.66 -0.85 1.06
CA TRP A 50 13.49 -1.58 -0.19
C TRP A 50 14.73 -1.60 -1.09
N LYS A 51 15.60 -0.57 -1.06
CA LYS A 51 16.83 -0.53 -1.88
C LYS A 51 17.83 -1.56 -1.38
N ARG A 52 17.98 -1.66 -0.06
CA ARG A 52 18.79 -2.71 0.57
C ARG A 52 18.17 -4.08 0.34
N TYR A 53 16.86 -4.24 0.54
CA TYR A 53 16.18 -5.50 0.28
C TYR A 53 16.39 -5.96 -1.16
N LEU A 54 16.24 -5.05 -2.13
CA LEU A 54 16.53 -5.26 -3.54
C LEU A 54 17.97 -5.72 -3.76
N GLY A 55 18.94 -4.95 -3.23
CA GLY A 55 20.35 -5.31 -3.31
C GLY A 55 20.59 -6.72 -2.80
N LEU A 56 19.98 -7.09 -1.66
CA LEU A 56 20.12 -8.43 -1.09
C LEU A 56 19.49 -9.52 -1.95
N ILE A 57 18.27 -9.30 -2.47
CA ILE A 57 17.63 -10.24 -3.40
C ILE A 57 18.52 -10.43 -4.65
N MET A 58 19.03 -9.35 -5.24
CA MET A 58 19.90 -9.41 -6.42
C MET A 58 21.23 -10.10 -6.14
N TRP A 59 21.85 -9.85 -4.99
CA TRP A 59 23.15 -10.44 -4.65
C TRP A 59 23.04 -11.90 -4.21
N TYR A 60 22.05 -12.23 -3.38
CA TYR A 60 22.01 -13.49 -2.63
C TYR A 60 20.95 -14.47 -3.14
N GLN A 61 19.83 -14.01 -3.70
CA GLN A 61 18.70 -14.87 -4.04
C GLN A 61 18.55 -15.09 -5.55
N LEU A 62 18.52 -14.01 -6.34
CA LEU A 62 18.35 -14.08 -7.79
C LEU A 62 19.66 -14.46 -8.49
N SER A 63 19.52 -15.16 -9.61
CA SER A 63 20.62 -15.26 -10.57
C SER A 63 20.61 -14.01 -11.46
N PRO A 64 21.76 -13.57 -12.00
CA PRO A 64 21.81 -12.39 -12.87
C PRO A 64 20.91 -12.49 -14.11
N ASP A 65 20.57 -13.71 -14.53
CA ASP A 65 19.68 -13.97 -15.66
C ASP A 65 18.21 -14.21 -15.25
N THR A 66 17.88 -14.19 -13.95
CA THR A 66 16.50 -14.36 -13.47
C THR A 66 15.74 -13.05 -13.65
N PRO A 67 14.57 -13.03 -14.31
CA PRO A 67 13.73 -11.84 -14.30
C PRO A 67 13.39 -11.50 -12.85
N LEU A 68 13.65 -10.26 -12.44
CA LEU A 68 13.29 -9.79 -11.11
C LEU A 68 11.78 -9.98 -10.93
N ASP A 69 11.37 -10.60 -9.83
CA ASP A 69 9.98 -10.51 -9.38
C ASP A 69 9.79 -9.15 -8.72
N ILE A 70 9.60 -8.15 -9.57
CA ILE A 70 9.53 -6.74 -9.19
C ILE A 70 8.32 -6.53 -8.22
N GLN A 71 7.33 -7.41 -8.18
CA GLN A 71 6.14 -7.26 -7.32
C GLN A 71 6.51 -7.22 -5.83
N THR A 72 7.37 -8.14 -5.39
CA THR A 72 7.83 -8.19 -4.00
C THR A 72 8.62 -6.94 -3.60
N MET A 73 9.39 -6.38 -4.54
CA MET A 73 10.22 -5.19 -4.33
C MET A 73 9.37 -3.94 -4.04
N PHE A 74 8.22 -3.82 -4.68
CA PHE A 74 7.32 -2.69 -4.57
C PHE A 74 6.20 -2.88 -3.52
N SER A 75 6.12 -4.06 -2.90
CA SER A 75 5.15 -4.32 -1.85
C SER A 75 5.40 -3.44 -0.61
N ALA A 76 4.33 -3.06 0.10
CA ALA A 76 4.44 -2.23 1.31
C ALA A 76 5.40 -2.80 2.38
N PHE A 77 5.67 -4.11 2.37
CA PHE A 77 6.62 -4.74 3.29
C PHE A 77 8.07 -4.26 3.12
N SER A 78 8.43 -3.72 1.95
CA SER A 78 9.75 -3.16 1.68
C SER A 78 9.84 -1.66 2.02
N SER A 79 8.70 -1.00 2.27
CA SER A 79 8.66 0.43 2.57
C SER A 79 9.27 0.74 3.94
N SER A 80 10.22 1.69 3.97
CA SER A 80 10.75 2.25 5.22
C SER A 80 9.80 3.34 5.74
N PHE A 81 10.03 3.79 6.98
CA PHE A 81 9.36 4.97 7.54
C PHE A 81 9.86 6.30 6.93
N ASP A 82 10.66 6.27 5.86
CA ASP A 82 11.17 7.47 5.20
C ASP A 82 10.05 8.19 4.41
N PRO A 83 9.73 9.47 4.72
CA PRO A 83 8.80 10.27 3.95
C PRO A 83 9.19 10.51 2.48
N LEU A 84 10.39 10.17 2.04
CA LEU A 84 10.74 10.29 0.61
C LEU A 84 10.47 9.00 -0.17
N ASP A 85 10.29 7.87 0.50
CA ASP A 85 10.04 6.59 -0.18
C ASP A 85 8.66 6.56 -0.87
N TYR A 86 7.67 7.31 -0.35
CA TYR A 86 6.29 7.23 -0.83
C TYR A 86 6.07 7.92 -2.19
N HIS A 87 6.71 9.08 -2.44
CA HIS A 87 6.68 9.70 -3.78
C HIS A 87 7.40 8.82 -4.82
N PHE A 88 8.47 8.15 -4.38
CA PHE A 88 9.35 7.43 -5.28
C PHE A 88 8.67 6.21 -5.88
N ILE A 89 7.89 5.47 -5.09
CA ILE A 89 7.14 4.29 -5.55
C ILE A 89 6.18 4.64 -6.69
N TRP A 90 5.42 5.74 -6.57
CA TRP A 90 4.49 6.16 -7.62
C TRP A 90 5.21 6.64 -8.90
N HIS A 91 6.34 7.35 -8.78
CA HIS A 91 7.13 7.71 -9.95
C HIS A 91 7.79 6.49 -10.62
N GLN A 92 8.22 5.51 -9.82
CA GLN A 92 8.74 4.25 -10.34
C GLN A 92 7.65 3.43 -11.04
N ARG A 93 6.40 3.45 -10.55
CA ARG A 93 5.25 2.84 -11.25
C ARG A 93 5.20 3.26 -12.72
N SER A 94 5.33 4.55 -13.02
CA SER A 94 5.32 5.05 -14.41
C SER A 94 6.48 4.51 -15.25
N ILE A 95 7.66 4.34 -14.66
CA ILE A 95 8.82 3.74 -15.35
C ILE A 95 8.57 2.24 -15.61
N LEU A 96 7.98 1.54 -14.65
CA LEU A 96 7.74 0.10 -14.73
C LEU A 96 6.63 -0.26 -15.72
N GLU A 97 5.58 0.57 -15.77
CA GLU A 97 4.55 0.51 -16.80
C GLU A 97 5.17 0.69 -18.19
N ALA A 98 6.05 1.69 -18.36
CA ALA A 98 6.72 1.95 -19.63
C ALA A 98 7.66 0.83 -20.10
N VAL A 99 8.13 -0.03 -19.19
CA VAL A 99 9.00 -1.18 -19.49
C VAL A 99 8.19 -2.49 -19.62
N GLU A 100 6.86 -2.43 -19.51
CA GLU A 100 5.95 -3.60 -19.50
C GLU A 100 6.34 -4.63 -18.42
N ALA A 101 6.96 -4.15 -17.32
CA ALA A 101 7.50 -4.99 -16.27
C ALA A 101 6.42 -5.62 -15.38
N PHE A 102 5.21 -5.05 -15.39
CA PHE A 102 4.08 -5.45 -14.56
C PHE A 102 2.83 -5.71 -15.38
N SER A 103 2.00 -6.64 -14.91
CA SER A 103 0.61 -6.75 -15.39
C SER A 103 -0.24 -5.61 -14.80
N SER A 104 -1.37 -5.30 -15.42
CA SER A 104 -2.32 -4.29 -14.90
C SER A 104 -2.71 -4.56 -13.44
N ASN A 105 -2.95 -5.83 -13.08
CA ASN A 105 -3.30 -6.25 -11.72
C ASN A 105 -2.20 -5.94 -10.69
N ASP A 106 -0.93 -6.05 -11.09
CA ASP A 106 0.20 -5.78 -10.20
C ASP A 106 0.34 -4.29 -9.92
N LEU A 107 0.10 -3.46 -10.95
CA LEU A 107 0.05 -2.00 -10.80
C LEU A 107 -1.06 -1.58 -9.83
N HIS A 108 -2.23 -2.24 -9.88
CA HIS A 108 -3.32 -1.99 -8.93
C HIS A 108 -2.96 -2.28 -7.48
N LEU A 109 -2.28 -3.40 -7.22
CA LEU A 109 -1.84 -3.73 -5.87
C LEU A 109 -0.85 -2.67 -5.35
N LEU A 110 0.06 -2.21 -6.22
CA LEU A 110 1.00 -1.15 -5.88
C LEU A 110 0.29 0.17 -5.56
N ASP A 111 -0.66 0.57 -6.40
CA ASP A 111 -1.45 1.78 -6.20
C ASP A 111 -2.21 1.76 -4.87
N LEU A 112 -2.89 0.64 -4.58
CA LEU A 112 -3.62 0.46 -3.32
C LEU A 112 -2.71 0.48 -2.10
N SER A 113 -1.50 -0.08 -2.21
CA SER A 113 -0.52 -0.04 -1.12
C SER A 113 -0.08 1.39 -0.81
N PHE A 114 0.11 2.21 -1.85
CA PHE A 114 0.46 3.62 -1.72
C PHE A 114 -0.72 4.45 -1.16
N VAL A 115 -1.95 4.18 -1.63
CA VAL A 115 -3.17 4.76 -1.06
C VAL A 115 -3.25 4.49 0.44
N TYR A 116 -3.07 3.24 0.86
CA TYR A 116 -3.12 2.87 2.28
C TYR A 116 -2.07 3.62 3.12
N GLN A 117 -0.85 3.76 2.61
CA GLN A 117 0.21 4.54 3.28
C GLN A 117 -0.18 6.02 3.46
N LEU A 118 -0.75 6.66 2.43
CA LEU A 118 -1.23 8.05 2.52
C LEU A 118 -2.36 8.20 3.55
N LEU A 119 -3.24 7.21 3.64
CA LEU A 119 -4.31 7.16 4.64
C LEU A 119 -3.76 7.01 6.05
N CYS A 120 -2.73 6.19 6.28
CA CYS A 120 -2.04 6.10 7.56
C CYS A 120 -1.42 7.44 8.00
N LEU A 121 -1.02 8.30 7.06
CA LEU A 121 -0.51 9.65 7.33
C LEU A 121 -1.62 10.70 7.51
N GLY A 122 -2.90 10.32 7.39
CA GLY A 122 -4.03 11.26 7.43
C GLY A 122 -4.14 12.17 6.21
N ARG A 123 -3.45 11.83 5.10
CA ARG A 123 -3.48 12.59 3.85
C ARG A 123 -4.55 12.05 2.89
N CYS A 124 -5.81 12.14 3.31
CA CYS A 124 -6.94 11.54 2.60
C CYS A 124 -7.12 12.11 1.18
N HIS A 125 -6.95 13.43 1.01
CA HIS A 125 -7.07 14.10 -0.27
C HIS A 125 -6.06 13.58 -1.32
N TRP A 126 -4.82 13.30 -0.92
CA TRP A 126 -3.83 12.67 -1.81
C TRP A 126 -4.15 11.21 -2.08
N ALA A 127 -4.67 10.47 -1.10
CA ALA A 127 -5.12 9.10 -1.31
C ALA A 127 -6.23 9.03 -2.38
N ILE A 128 -7.21 9.95 -2.31
CA ILE A 128 -8.28 10.09 -3.32
C ILE A 128 -7.70 10.48 -4.69
N TYR A 129 -6.76 11.42 -4.73
CA TYR A 129 -6.07 11.79 -5.96
C TYR A 129 -5.41 10.57 -6.61
N VAL A 130 -4.70 9.74 -5.84
CA VAL A 130 -4.07 8.50 -6.33
C VAL A 130 -5.12 7.54 -6.86
N ILE A 131 -6.23 7.33 -6.14
CA ILE A 131 -7.34 6.47 -6.58
C ILE A 131 -7.85 6.92 -7.96
N LEU A 132 -8.09 8.22 -8.16
CA LEU A 132 -8.55 8.78 -9.44
C LEU A 132 -7.58 8.52 -10.61
N HIS A 133 -6.29 8.30 -10.34
CA HIS A 133 -5.26 8.02 -11.34
C HIS A 133 -4.86 6.54 -11.41
N MET A 134 -5.60 5.64 -10.75
CA MET A 134 -5.45 4.21 -10.97
C MET A 134 -5.99 3.83 -12.34
N LEU A 135 -5.42 2.77 -12.92
CA LEU A 135 -5.88 2.25 -14.21
C LEU A 135 -7.35 1.86 -14.15
N TYR A 136 -8.05 1.96 -15.28
CA TYR A 136 -9.41 1.49 -15.37
C TYR A 136 -9.41 -0.03 -15.57
N LEU A 137 -10.16 -0.76 -14.74
CA LEU A 137 -10.37 -2.19 -14.89
C LEU A 137 -11.72 -2.45 -15.56
N ASP A 138 -11.69 -3.07 -16.74
CA ASP A 138 -12.91 -3.49 -17.44
C ASP A 138 -13.76 -4.46 -16.60
N ASP A 139 -13.11 -5.28 -15.77
CA ASP A 139 -13.77 -6.24 -14.88
C ASP A 139 -14.51 -5.56 -13.70
N ALA A 140 -14.15 -4.31 -13.36
CA ALA A 140 -14.67 -3.60 -12.18
C ALA A 140 -14.86 -2.09 -12.46
N PRO A 141 -15.86 -1.71 -13.28
CA PRO A 141 -16.05 -0.34 -13.74
C PRO A 141 -16.31 0.69 -12.63
N TYR A 142 -16.78 0.23 -11.45
CA TYR A 142 -17.12 1.08 -10.30
C TYR A 142 -16.05 1.05 -9.19
N ILE A 143 -14.85 0.53 -9.46
CA ILE A 143 -13.84 0.35 -8.42
C ILE A 143 -13.37 1.68 -7.82
N HIS A 144 -13.16 2.70 -8.66
CA HIS A 144 -12.77 4.05 -8.21
C HIS A 144 -13.84 4.66 -7.30
N GLU A 145 -15.11 4.64 -7.72
CA GLU A 145 -16.21 5.15 -6.90
C GLU A 145 -16.30 4.40 -5.56
N LYS A 146 -16.25 3.08 -5.59
CA LYS A 146 -16.32 2.26 -4.38
C LYS A 146 -15.20 2.61 -3.41
N LEU A 147 -13.96 2.69 -3.89
CA LEU A 147 -12.80 3.02 -3.07
C LEU A 147 -12.86 4.44 -2.52
N ILE A 148 -13.28 5.42 -3.32
CA ILE A 148 -13.42 6.81 -2.87
C ILE A 148 -14.47 6.91 -1.75
N ARG A 149 -15.65 6.29 -1.95
CA ARG A 149 -16.70 6.27 -0.92
C ARG A 149 -16.23 5.58 0.37
N GLU A 150 -15.51 4.48 0.25
CA GLU A 150 -14.95 3.76 1.39
C GLU A 150 -13.93 4.64 2.15
N VAL A 151 -13.00 5.28 1.45
CA VAL A 151 -12.04 6.23 2.04
C VAL A 151 -12.73 7.40 2.72
N LEU A 152 -13.71 8.03 2.06
CA LEU A 152 -14.45 9.15 2.64
C LEU A 152 -15.17 8.74 3.94
N SER A 153 -15.81 7.58 3.95
CA SER A 153 -16.53 7.07 5.12
C SER A 153 -15.60 6.67 6.27
N GLN A 154 -14.53 5.93 5.98
CA GLN A 154 -13.64 5.36 6.99
C GLN A 154 -12.72 6.42 7.62
N TYR A 155 -12.26 7.39 6.82
CA TYR A 155 -11.34 8.44 7.26
C TYR A 155 -12.03 9.78 7.46
N CYS A 156 -13.36 9.77 7.66
CA CYS A 156 -14.18 10.97 7.88
C CYS A 156 -13.58 11.89 8.93
N GLU A 157 -13.13 11.38 10.08
CA GLU A 157 -12.53 12.20 11.14
C GLU A 157 -11.29 13.00 10.68
N SER A 158 -10.49 12.45 9.77
CA SER A 158 -9.24 13.05 9.32
C SER A 158 -9.48 14.21 8.34
N TRP A 159 -10.19 13.97 7.25
CA TRP A 159 -10.44 15.01 6.25
C TRP A 159 -11.53 15.99 6.70
N SER A 160 -12.48 15.57 7.55
CA SER A 160 -13.53 16.46 8.02
C SER A 160 -12.99 17.56 8.95
N ARG A 161 -11.85 17.40 9.61
CA ARG A 161 -11.31 18.44 10.50
C ARG A 161 -10.45 19.47 9.78
N ASP A 162 -10.06 19.19 8.54
CA ASP A 162 -9.11 19.99 7.77
C ASP A 162 -9.80 20.59 6.54
N ASP A 163 -10.16 21.87 6.64
CA ASP A 163 -10.86 22.60 5.57
C ASP A 163 -10.06 22.62 4.25
N ALA A 164 -8.72 22.63 4.32
CA ALA A 164 -7.89 22.59 3.12
C ALA A 164 -8.03 21.25 2.38
N GLN A 165 -8.12 20.14 3.12
CA GLN A 165 -8.37 18.83 2.52
C GLN A 165 -9.76 18.73 1.93
N ARG A 166 -10.79 19.21 2.64
CA ARG A 166 -12.17 19.26 2.13
C ARG A 166 -12.24 20.03 0.82
N GLN A 167 -11.67 21.23 0.78
CA GLN A 167 -11.68 22.06 -0.42
C GLN A 167 -10.96 21.36 -1.58
N TYR A 168 -9.80 20.74 -1.33
CA TYR A 168 -9.09 20.02 -2.37
C TYR A 168 -9.90 18.83 -2.91
N ILE A 169 -10.62 18.09 -2.05
CA ILE A 169 -11.48 16.98 -2.49
C ILE A 169 -12.60 17.48 -3.42
N VAL A 170 -13.19 18.65 -3.14
CA VAL A 170 -14.17 19.29 -4.04
C VAL A 170 -13.51 19.69 -5.36
N GLU A 171 -12.31 20.27 -5.31
CA GLU A 171 -11.54 20.68 -6.50
C GLU A 171 -11.16 19.50 -7.41
N LEU A 172 -10.99 18.30 -6.84
CA LEU A 172 -10.80 17.06 -7.62
C LEU A 172 -12.05 16.64 -8.40
N GLY A 173 -13.19 17.31 -8.21
CA GLY A 173 -14.46 17.00 -8.86
C GLY A 173 -15.22 15.86 -8.18
N ILE A 174 -14.87 15.51 -6.93
CA ILE A 174 -15.63 14.53 -6.16
C ILE A 174 -17.00 15.13 -5.81
N PRO A 175 -18.11 14.40 -6.05
CA PRO A 175 -19.44 14.89 -5.73
C PRO A 175 -19.56 15.22 -4.23
N GLU A 176 -20.02 16.44 -3.92
CA GLU A 176 -20.22 16.88 -2.53
C GLU A 176 -21.21 15.98 -1.76
N GLU A 177 -22.16 15.39 -2.49
CA GLU A 177 -23.10 14.40 -1.97
C GLU A 177 -22.40 13.20 -1.30
N TRP A 178 -21.25 12.75 -1.80
CA TRP A 178 -20.53 11.61 -1.21
C TRP A 178 -19.85 12.01 0.09
N MET A 179 -19.37 13.26 0.18
CA MET A 179 -18.80 13.79 1.40
C MET A 179 -19.87 13.99 2.47
N HIS A 180 -21.03 14.55 2.11
CA HIS A 180 -22.16 14.68 3.03
C HIS A 180 -22.72 13.32 3.46
N GLU A 181 -22.73 12.32 2.57
CA GLU A 181 -23.13 10.95 2.91
C GLU A 181 -22.19 10.35 3.96
N ALA A 182 -20.87 10.51 3.78
CA ALA A 182 -19.89 10.09 4.77
C ALA A 182 -20.02 10.83 6.12
N LEU A 183 -20.24 12.15 6.09
CA LEU A 183 -20.48 12.95 7.30
C LEU A 183 -21.75 12.52 8.03
N ALA A 184 -22.83 12.24 7.30
CA ALA A 184 -24.09 11.78 7.88
C ALA A 184 -23.89 10.47 8.65
N LEU A 185 -23.21 9.49 8.04
CA LEU A 185 -22.88 8.21 8.68
C LEU A 185 -21.99 8.40 9.90
N TYR A 186 -21.00 9.29 9.81
CA TYR A 186 -20.12 9.62 10.93
C TYR A 186 -20.90 10.24 12.11
N HIS A 187 -21.73 11.26 11.87
CA HIS A 187 -22.54 11.89 12.91
C HIS A 187 -23.55 10.91 13.53
N GLU A 188 -24.16 10.04 12.71
CA GLU A 188 -25.04 8.98 13.20
C GLU A 188 -24.31 8.01 14.14
N TYR A 189 -23.08 7.60 13.77
CA TYR A 189 -22.25 6.73 14.60
C TYR A 189 -21.91 7.34 15.97
N TYR A 190 -21.64 8.65 16.02
CA TYR A 190 -21.38 9.38 17.27
C TYR A 190 -22.65 9.86 18.01
N GLY A 191 -23.85 9.55 17.48
CA GLY A 191 -25.13 9.87 18.11
C GLY A 191 -25.62 11.31 17.91
N ASP A 192 -24.96 12.09 17.05
CA ASP A 192 -25.37 13.44 16.68
C ASP A 192 -26.45 13.40 15.59
N LYS A 193 -27.70 13.22 16.01
CA LYS A 193 -28.84 13.12 15.11
C LYS A 193 -29.11 14.41 14.33
N GLN A 194 -28.76 15.56 14.89
CA GLN A 194 -28.99 16.84 14.23
C GLN A 194 -27.98 17.03 13.09
N GLY A 195 -26.70 16.85 13.38
CA GLY A 195 -25.65 16.90 12.36
C GLY A 195 -25.85 15.86 11.25
N ALA A 196 -26.32 14.66 11.60
CA ALA A 196 -26.66 13.64 10.61
C ALA A 196 -27.81 14.07 9.68
N LEU A 197 -28.89 14.62 10.23
CA LEU A 197 -30.04 15.08 9.45
C LEU A 197 -29.67 16.23 8.51
N GLU A 198 -28.90 17.21 9.00
CA GLU A 198 -28.46 18.36 8.20
C GLU A 198 -27.66 17.90 6.98
N ASN A 199 -26.75 16.93 7.15
CA ASN A 199 -25.98 16.37 6.05
C ASN A 199 -26.86 15.53 5.08
N LEU A 200 -27.81 14.74 5.58
CA LEU A 200 -28.73 13.98 4.73
C LEU A 200 -29.60 14.88 3.84
N ILE A 201 -30.02 16.04 4.33
CA ILE A 201 -30.77 17.02 3.53
C ILE A 201 -29.89 17.55 2.38
N GLN A 202 -28.61 17.80 2.63
CA GLN A 202 -27.68 18.23 1.56
C GLN A 202 -27.45 17.12 0.53
N CYS A 203 -27.34 15.86 0.95
CA CYS A 203 -27.26 14.71 0.04
C CYS A 203 -28.49 14.63 -0.90
N ASP A 204 -29.70 14.76 -0.35
CA ASP A 204 -30.93 14.66 -1.13
C ASP A 204 -31.10 15.83 -2.11
N ASN A 205 -30.69 17.03 -1.70
CA ASN A 205 -30.68 18.21 -2.57
C ASN A 205 -29.70 18.03 -3.75
N GLY A 206 -28.51 17.45 -3.51
CA GLY A 206 -27.54 17.13 -4.56
C GLY A 206 -28.08 16.12 -5.59
N ARG A 207 -28.66 15.00 -5.11
CA ARG A 207 -29.26 13.97 -5.98
C ARG A 207 -30.40 14.52 -6.83
N LYS A 208 -31.22 15.42 -6.28
CA LYS A 208 -32.29 16.09 -7.04
C LYS A 208 -31.73 16.98 -8.15
N LEU A 209 -30.66 17.73 -7.90
CA LEU A 209 -30.05 18.61 -8.91
C LEU A 209 -29.52 17.82 -10.11
N ILE A 210 -28.91 16.65 -9.90
CA ILE A 210 -28.41 15.78 -10.98
C ILE A 210 -29.56 15.20 -11.83
N LEU A 211 -30.73 14.92 -11.26
CA LEU A 211 -31.89 14.44 -12.02
C LEU A 211 -32.55 15.51 -12.91
N PHE A 212 -32.25 16.79 -12.69
CA PHE A 212 -32.79 17.90 -13.47
C PHE A 212 -31.78 18.51 -14.47
N SER A 213 -30.52 18.05 -14.49
CA SER A 213 -29.47 18.46 -15.45
C SER A 213 -29.28 17.44 -16.56
#